data_AF-A0A7K4BFH3-F1
#
_entry.id   AF-A0A7K4BFH3-F1
#
_cell.length_a   1.000
_cell.length_b   1.000
_cell.length_c   1.000
_cell.angle_alpha   90.00
_cell.angle_beta   90.00
_cell.angle_gamma   90.00
#
_symmetry.space_group_name_H-M   'P 1'
#
loop_
_entity.id
_entity.type
_entity.pdbx_description
1 polymer ?
#
loop_
_entity_poly.entity_id
_entity_poly.type
_entity_poly.pdbx_seq_one_letter_code
_entity_poly.pdbx_strand_id
1 'polypeptide(L)'
;MPVIMNDKAVSEAIGFILILGLVLTGIALITLYGYPVLVKEQSSADVKNMERAMIVIQNDMKSLCFKNVPYKESTLQVSGGTLEVIRADDSECYFKITASSGPDGEPYDSGELKLGALRYRSDRSTEVITLENGAVMTRQEGSTGSAMLAEPRWFYDEPTKTFVIYLMNITADERMAKSGMTTVRMKLNNTNTQSYEPGGPVEVTYTKDTGNDHSVAWRNYLTSPTVGMKLKSGPPDTYEISGVDKLVIKEYEIKILGI
;
A
#
# COMPACT_ATOMS: atom_id res chain seq x y z
N MET A 1 44.04 -52.86 54.54
CA MET A 1 43.95 -51.40 54.28
C MET A 1 42.51 -51.09 53.91
N PRO A 2 41.81 -50.16 54.58
CA PRO A 2 40.50 -49.74 54.13
C PRO A 2 40.66 -48.78 52.94
N VAL A 3 39.87 -49.00 51.90
CA VAL A 3 39.77 -48.07 50.76
C VAL A 3 38.95 -46.87 51.22
N ILE A 4 39.56 -45.70 51.29
CA ILE A 4 38.84 -44.43 51.53
C ILE A 4 38.11 -44.10 50.23
N MET A 5 36.80 -44.36 50.17
CA MET A 5 35.96 -43.87 49.07
C MET A 5 35.92 -42.34 49.14
N ASN A 6 36.35 -41.70 48.06
CA ASN A 6 36.58 -40.25 48.01
C ASN A 6 35.26 -39.53 47.65
N ASP A 7 34.36 -39.37 48.63
CA ASP A 7 33.05 -38.69 48.47
C ASP A 7 33.17 -37.26 47.91
N LYS A 8 34.34 -36.62 48.05
CA LYS A 8 34.62 -35.30 47.48
C LYS A 8 34.59 -35.28 45.96
N ALA A 9 35.10 -36.33 45.30
CA ALA A 9 35.11 -36.43 43.84
C ALA A 9 33.69 -36.60 43.27
N VAL A 10 32.80 -37.27 44.02
CA VAL A 10 31.39 -37.42 43.66
C VAL A 10 30.62 -36.11 43.84
N SER A 11 30.91 -35.35 44.91
CA SER A 11 30.28 -34.04 45.15
C SER A 11 30.65 -33.00 44.08
N GLU A 12 31.90 -33.00 43.61
CA GLU A 12 32.37 -32.13 42.52
C GLU A 12 31.66 -32.44 41.19
N ALA A 13 31.52 -33.73 40.85
CA ALA A 13 30.81 -34.17 39.64
C ALA A 13 29.31 -33.80 39.68
N ILE A 14 28.64 -33.97 40.83
CA ILE A 14 27.23 -33.58 41.00
C ILE A 14 27.10 -32.05 40.87
N GLY A 15 27.98 -31.28 41.50
CA GLY A 15 27.98 -29.82 41.38
C GLY A 15 28.13 -29.34 39.93
N PHE A 16 29.04 -29.97 39.18
CA PHE A 16 29.22 -29.69 37.75
C PHE A 16 27.95 -30.00 36.94
N ILE A 17 27.33 -31.17 37.14
CA ILE A 17 26.11 -31.56 36.43
C ILE A 17 24.95 -30.60 36.75
N LEU A 18 24.82 -30.17 38.01
CA LEU A 18 23.78 -29.22 38.43
C LEU A 18 23.96 -27.84 37.79
N ILE A 19 25.19 -27.31 37.76
CA ILE A 19 25.50 -26.03 37.11
C ILE A 19 25.27 -26.14 35.61
N LEU A 20 25.75 -27.21 34.98
CA LEU A 20 25.55 -27.46 33.56
C LEU A 20 24.05 -27.53 33.22
N GLY A 21 23.28 -28.27 34.03
CA GLY A 21 21.82 -28.35 33.89
C GLY A 21 21.16 -26.99 33.99
N LEU A 22 21.53 -26.18 34.98
CA LEU A 22 20.98 -24.84 35.18
C LEU A 22 21.31 -23.90 34.00
N VAL A 23 22.53 -23.94 33.50
CA VAL A 23 22.95 -23.15 32.32
C VAL A 23 22.17 -23.60 31.08
N LEU A 24 22.06 -24.91 30.83
CA LEU A 24 21.33 -25.45 29.69
C LEU A 24 19.84 -25.11 29.76
N THR A 25 19.21 -25.22 30.94
CA THR A 25 17.82 -24.80 31.15
C THR A 25 17.63 -23.30 30.92
N GLY A 26 18.58 -22.47 31.37
CA GLY A 26 18.56 -21.04 31.11
C GLY A 26 18.59 -20.70 29.62
N ILE A 27 19.51 -21.31 28.87
CA ILE A 27 19.61 -21.12 27.41
C ILE A 27 18.34 -21.62 26.71
N ALA A 28 17.80 -22.78 27.13
CA ALA A 28 16.58 -23.34 26.55
C ALA A 28 15.38 -22.41 26.75
N LEU A 29 15.20 -21.86 27.96
CA LEU A 29 14.12 -20.91 28.25
C LEU A 29 14.28 -19.61 27.45
N ILE A 30 15.48 -19.03 27.42
CA ILE A 30 15.76 -17.81 26.65
C ILE A 30 15.50 -18.04 25.16
N THR A 31 15.91 -19.17 24.61
CA THR A 31 15.70 -19.48 23.19
C THR A 31 14.21 -19.67 22.89
N LEU A 32 13.49 -20.41 23.74
CA LEU A 32 12.07 -20.72 23.53
C LEU A 32 11.18 -19.47 23.59
N TYR A 33 11.46 -18.54 24.51
CA TYR A 33 10.64 -17.34 24.70
C TYR A 33 11.21 -16.08 24.02
N GLY A 34 12.53 -15.97 23.90
CA GLY A 34 13.20 -14.82 23.30
C GLY A 34 13.18 -14.83 21.77
N TYR A 35 13.35 -16.01 21.15
CA TYR A 35 13.37 -16.11 19.69
C TYR A 35 12.07 -15.65 19.02
N PRO A 36 10.86 -16.06 19.48
CA PRO A 36 9.61 -15.57 18.89
C PRO A 36 9.43 -14.05 18.98
N VAL A 37 9.89 -13.44 20.08
CA VAL A 37 9.85 -11.98 20.26
C VAL A 37 10.75 -11.29 19.24
N LEU A 38 11.99 -11.76 19.08
CA LEU A 38 12.93 -11.21 18.09
C LEU A 38 12.40 -11.32 16.66
N VAL A 39 11.82 -12.47 16.28
CA VAL A 39 11.24 -12.66 14.95
C VAL A 39 10.06 -11.72 14.72
N LYS A 40 9.21 -11.51 15.73
CA LYS A 40 8.09 -10.56 15.65
C LYS A 40 8.58 -9.12 15.47
N GLU A 41 9.56 -8.69 16.25
CA GLU A 41 10.14 -7.34 16.12
C GLU A 41 10.80 -7.15 14.76
N GLN A 42 11.50 -8.16 14.24
CA GLN A 42 12.05 -8.13 12.89
C GLN A 42 10.96 -7.98 11.83
N SER A 43 9.88 -8.75 11.93
CA SER A 43 8.74 -8.64 11.00
C SER A 43 8.11 -7.25 11.02
N SER A 44 7.94 -6.67 12.22
CA SER A 44 7.37 -5.32 12.36
C SER A 44 8.29 -4.24 11.78
N ALA A 45 9.61 -4.39 11.99
CA ALA A 45 10.61 -3.50 11.41
C ALA A 45 10.62 -3.57 9.87
N ASP A 46 10.55 -4.78 9.31
CA ASP A 46 10.51 -5.01 7.86
C ASP A 46 9.28 -4.34 7.22
N VAL A 47 8.09 -4.50 7.83
CA VAL A 47 6.86 -3.87 7.35
C VAL A 47 6.95 -2.35 7.41
N LYS A 48 7.42 -1.78 8.53
CA LYS A 48 7.58 -0.32 8.68
C LYS A 48 8.60 0.27 7.68
N ASN A 49 9.64 -0.49 7.36
CA ASN A 49 10.60 -0.11 6.31
C ASN A 49 9.92 -0.07 4.95
N MET A 50 9.07 -1.05 4.65
CA MET A 50 8.29 -1.08 3.41
C MET A 50 7.23 0.02 3.33
N GLU A 51 6.58 0.39 4.44
CA GLU A 51 5.68 1.56 4.46
C GLU A 51 6.41 2.83 4.00
N ARG A 52 7.61 3.06 4.56
CA ARG A 52 8.44 4.21 4.19
C ARG A 52 8.90 4.13 2.74
N ALA A 53 9.35 2.97 2.29
CA ALA A 53 9.80 2.76 0.91
C ALA A 53 8.68 3.03 -0.09
N MET A 54 7.46 2.57 0.19
CA MET A 54 6.29 2.82 -0.66
C MET A 54 5.91 4.30 -0.69
N ILE A 55 6.04 5.04 0.41
CA ILE A 55 5.86 6.50 0.42
C ILE A 55 6.93 7.21 -0.43
N VAL A 56 8.18 6.73 -0.43
CA VAL A 56 9.23 7.26 -1.32
C VAL A 56 8.86 7.03 -2.79
N ILE A 57 8.43 5.82 -3.14
CA ILE A 57 7.96 5.50 -4.51
C ILE A 57 6.77 6.41 -4.90
N GLN A 58 5.81 6.61 -4.00
CA GLN A 58 4.70 7.54 -4.22
C GLN A 58 5.19 8.96 -4.51
N ASN A 59 6.19 9.46 -3.78
CA ASN A 59 6.76 10.78 -4.01
C ASN A 59 7.49 10.89 -5.35
N ASP A 60 8.11 9.80 -5.80
CA ASP A 60 8.70 9.72 -7.14
C ASP A 60 7.62 9.72 -8.23
N MET A 61 6.53 8.96 -8.05
CA MET A 61 5.37 9.01 -8.96
C MET A 61 4.76 10.42 -9.01
N LYS A 62 4.59 11.08 -7.87
CA LYS A 62 4.17 12.50 -7.80
C LYS A 62 5.14 13.41 -8.56
N SER A 63 6.45 13.13 -8.52
CA SER A 63 7.45 13.91 -9.25
C SER A 63 7.37 13.68 -10.76
N LEU A 64 7.10 12.44 -11.20
CA LEU A 64 6.82 12.14 -12.61
C LEU A 64 5.61 12.93 -13.11
N CYS A 65 4.50 12.88 -12.37
CA CYS A 65 3.24 13.50 -12.80
C CYS A 65 3.24 15.03 -12.69
N PHE A 66 3.87 15.61 -11.66
CA PHE A 66 3.67 17.02 -11.32
C PHE A 66 4.88 17.92 -11.56
N LYS A 67 6.06 17.35 -11.84
CA LYS A 67 7.31 18.12 -11.99
C LYS A 67 7.97 17.92 -13.36
N ASN A 68 7.22 17.43 -14.35
CA ASN A 68 7.71 17.12 -15.69
C ASN A 68 9.01 16.27 -15.69
N VAL A 69 9.12 15.36 -14.72
CA VAL A 69 10.24 14.42 -14.68
C VAL A 69 9.87 13.23 -15.58
N PRO A 70 10.59 12.96 -16.67
CA PRO A 70 10.22 11.89 -17.59
C PRO A 70 10.53 10.49 -17.02
N TYR A 71 11.47 10.40 -16.08
CA TYR A 71 12.03 9.14 -15.61
C TYR A 71 12.49 9.20 -14.15
N LYS A 72 12.25 8.12 -13.40
CA LYS A 72 12.64 7.97 -12.01
C LYS A 72 13.10 6.53 -11.72
N GLU A 73 14.12 6.42 -10.90
CA GLU A 73 14.59 5.15 -10.34
C GLU A 73 14.71 5.31 -8.83
N SER A 74 14.24 4.31 -8.10
CA SER A 74 14.41 4.23 -6.65
C SER A 74 14.76 2.82 -6.24
N THR A 75 15.91 2.68 -5.59
CA THR A 75 16.36 1.41 -5.00
C THR A 75 15.75 1.27 -3.62
N LEU A 76 15.19 0.10 -3.33
CA LEU A 76 14.70 -0.26 -2.01
C LEU A 76 15.09 -1.69 -1.65
N GLN A 77 15.10 -1.95 -0.35
CA GLN A 77 15.32 -3.27 0.21
C GLN A 77 13.96 -3.86 0.61
N VAL A 78 13.47 -4.82 -0.16
CA VAL A 78 12.26 -5.59 0.15
C VAL A 78 12.63 -6.74 1.09
N SER A 79 12.69 -6.44 2.38
CA SER A 79 12.96 -7.43 3.42
C SER A 79 11.67 -8.06 3.93
N GLY A 80 11.69 -9.37 4.18
CA GLY A 80 10.61 -10.06 4.88
C GLY A 80 9.31 -10.21 4.08
N GLY A 81 9.36 -10.07 2.76
CA GLY A 81 8.20 -10.19 1.89
C GLY A 81 8.54 -10.09 0.40
N THR A 82 7.50 -9.90 -0.40
CA THR A 82 7.58 -9.78 -1.86
C THR A 82 6.89 -8.51 -2.34
N LEU A 83 7.56 -7.74 -3.21
CA LEU A 83 6.97 -6.61 -3.92
C LEU A 83 6.55 -7.08 -5.33
N GLU A 84 5.29 -6.87 -5.69
CA GLU A 84 4.73 -7.22 -6.99
C GLU A 84 4.14 -6.00 -7.72
N VAL A 85 4.19 -6.05 -9.06
CA VAL A 85 3.55 -5.07 -9.94
C VAL A 85 2.26 -5.68 -10.47
N ILE A 86 1.13 -5.06 -10.12
CA ILE A 86 -0.20 -5.39 -10.61
C ILE A 86 -0.51 -4.41 -11.75
N ARG A 87 -0.62 -4.95 -12.96
CA ARG A 87 -0.95 -4.14 -14.14
C ARG A 87 -2.39 -3.67 -14.06
N ALA A 88 -2.68 -2.52 -14.66
CA ALA A 88 -4.04 -2.03 -14.86
C ALA A 88 -5.00 -3.11 -15.34
N ASP A 89 -4.65 -3.82 -16.42
CA ASP A 89 -5.52 -4.84 -17.01
C ASP A 89 -5.79 -6.04 -16.08
N ASP A 90 -4.86 -6.34 -15.18
CA ASP A 90 -4.96 -7.41 -14.18
C ASP A 90 -5.68 -6.94 -12.89
N SER A 91 -5.99 -5.65 -12.75
CA SER A 91 -6.64 -5.11 -11.55
C SER A 91 -8.11 -5.52 -11.49
N GLU A 92 -8.52 -6.08 -10.35
CA GLU A 92 -9.92 -6.34 -10.03
C GLU A 92 -10.64 -5.10 -9.49
N CYS A 93 -9.91 -4.23 -8.79
CA CYS A 93 -10.46 -2.95 -8.34
C CYS A 93 -10.40 -1.91 -9.46
N TYR A 94 -11.39 -1.02 -9.45
CA TYR A 94 -11.48 0.10 -10.40
C TYR A 94 -12.30 1.25 -9.84
N PHE A 95 -12.08 2.42 -10.44
CA PHE A 95 -12.90 3.60 -10.22
C PHE A 95 -13.87 3.79 -11.38
N LYS A 96 -14.99 4.44 -11.11
CA LYS A 96 -15.89 4.97 -12.13
C LYS A 96 -16.24 6.40 -11.78
N ILE A 97 -16.11 7.31 -12.73
CA ILE A 97 -16.42 8.74 -12.56
C ILE A 97 -17.54 9.08 -13.53
N THR A 98 -18.64 9.62 -13.01
CA THR A 98 -19.77 10.06 -13.83
C THR A 98 -20.14 11.51 -13.52
N ALA A 99 -20.62 12.21 -14.54
CA ALA A 99 -21.14 13.57 -14.43
C ALA A 99 -22.29 13.78 -15.41
N SER A 100 -23.19 14.71 -15.11
CA SER A 100 -24.36 15.00 -15.95
C SER A 100 -24.01 15.53 -17.34
N SER A 101 -22.86 16.19 -17.47
CA SER A 101 -22.34 16.71 -18.74
C SER A 101 -20.82 16.53 -18.77
N GLY A 102 -20.31 16.15 -19.94
CA GLY A 102 -18.91 15.93 -20.25
C GLY A 102 -18.32 17.00 -21.17
N PRO A 103 -17.10 16.77 -21.70
CA PRO A 103 -16.44 17.70 -22.62
C PRO A 103 -17.26 18.04 -23.87
N ASP A 104 -18.06 17.08 -24.35
CA ASP A 104 -18.88 17.20 -25.56
C ASP A 104 -20.32 17.65 -25.27
N GLY A 105 -20.65 17.98 -24.01
CA GLY A 105 -21.99 18.36 -23.57
C GLY A 105 -22.91 17.19 -23.21
N GLU A 106 -22.60 15.97 -23.68
CA GLU A 106 -23.31 14.73 -23.35
C GLU A 106 -22.92 14.19 -21.95
N PRO A 107 -23.74 13.32 -21.32
CA PRO A 107 -23.40 12.71 -20.04
C PRO A 107 -22.03 12.03 -20.06
N TYR A 108 -21.21 12.31 -19.05
CA TYR A 108 -19.87 11.76 -18.93
C TYR A 108 -19.88 10.46 -18.13
N ASP A 109 -19.21 9.44 -18.67
CA ASP A 109 -18.92 8.18 -17.99
C ASP A 109 -17.49 7.76 -18.35
N SER A 110 -16.61 7.64 -17.35
CA SER A 110 -15.23 7.21 -17.56
C SER A 110 -15.09 5.74 -17.94
N GLY A 111 -16.14 4.93 -17.79
CA GLY A 111 -16.05 3.48 -17.77
C GLY A 111 -15.26 2.97 -16.56
N GLU A 112 -14.83 1.70 -16.61
CA GLU A 112 -14.02 1.07 -15.56
C GLU A 112 -12.56 1.54 -15.65
N LEU A 113 -12.19 2.45 -14.76
CA LEU A 113 -10.81 2.94 -14.63
C LEU A 113 -10.01 1.99 -13.76
N LYS A 114 -9.38 1.00 -14.40
CA LYS A 114 -8.40 0.13 -13.76
C LYS A 114 -7.04 0.83 -13.74
N LEU A 115 -6.48 1.03 -12.55
CA LEU A 115 -5.30 1.88 -12.36
C LEU A 115 -4.03 1.10 -12.01
N GLY A 116 -4.13 -0.21 -11.80
CA GLY A 116 -2.99 -1.02 -11.38
C GLY A 116 -2.46 -0.65 -9.99
N ALA A 117 -1.47 -1.39 -9.52
CA ALA A 117 -0.90 -1.19 -8.18
C ALA A 117 0.53 -1.72 -8.07
N LEU A 118 1.29 -1.17 -7.12
CA LEU A 118 2.45 -1.85 -6.53
C LEU A 118 2.02 -2.43 -5.20
N ARG A 119 2.22 -3.73 -4.98
CA ARG A 119 1.76 -4.42 -3.77
C ARG A 119 2.94 -5.10 -3.09
N TYR A 120 3.12 -4.84 -1.80
CA TYR A 120 4.05 -5.56 -0.95
C TYR A 120 3.25 -6.49 -0.04
N ARG A 121 3.66 -7.76 0.00
CA ARG A 121 3.11 -8.79 0.88
C ARG A 121 4.20 -9.29 1.82
N SER A 122 3.95 -9.23 3.12
CA SER A 122 4.84 -9.81 4.13
C SER A 122 4.78 -11.34 4.10
N ASP A 123 5.94 -11.99 4.25
CA ASP A 123 6.04 -13.46 4.38
C ASP A 123 5.90 -13.89 5.86
N ARG A 124 6.05 -12.95 6.80
CA ARG A 124 6.11 -13.21 8.25
C ARG A 124 4.91 -12.65 9.01
N SER A 125 4.10 -11.81 8.38
CA SER A 125 2.86 -11.25 8.91
C SER A 125 1.77 -11.25 7.83
N THR A 126 0.54 -10.90 8.21
CA THR A 126 -0.57 -10.75 7.26
C THR A 126 -0.64 -9.34 6.67
N GLU A 127 0.35 -8.48 6.91
CA GLU A 127 0.31 -7.11 6.43
C GLU A 127 0.58 -7.02 4.92
N VAL A 128 -0.26 -6.23 4.25
CA VAL A 128 -0.18 -5.93 2.82
C VAL A 128 -0.17 -4.42 2.67
N ILE A 129 0.84 -3.91 1.95
CA ILE A 129 0.98 -2.49 1.63
C ILE A 129 0.78 -2.32 0.15
N THR A 130 -0.16 -1.47 -0.25
CA THR A 130 -0.53 -1.27 -1.65
C THR A 130 -0.38 0.20 -2.00
N LEU A 131 0.35 0.48 -3.09
CA LEU A 131 0.33 1.77 -3.75
C LEU A 131 -0.56 1.66 -4.98
N GLU A 132 -1.70 2.35 -4.97
CA GLU A 132 -2.70 2.37 -6.04
C GLU A 132 -3.20 3.80 -6.19
N ASN A 133 -3.36 4.25 -7.44
CA ASN A 133 -3.85 5.61 -7.75
C ASN A 133 -3.13 6.73 -6.99
N GLY A 134 -1.83 6.56 -6.73
CA GLY A 134 -1.04 7.50 -5.95
C GLY A 134 -1.37 7.57 -4.46
N ALA A 135 -2.21 6.67 -3.93
CA ALA A 135 -2.41 6.45 -2.50
C ALA A 135 -1.53 5.29 -2.02
N VAL A 136 -0.90 5.42 -0.85
CA VAL A 136 -0.25 4.29 -0.17
C VAL A 136 -1.16 3.84 0.96
N MET A 137 -1.52 2.57 0.98
CA MET A 137 -2.49 2.00 1.91
C MET A 137 -1.91 0.76 2.57
N THR A 138 -2.34 0.51 3.80
CA THR A 138 -2.01 -0.69 4.57
C THR A 138 -3.28 -1.43 4.95
N ARG A 139 -3.21 -2.75 4.99
CA ARG A 139 -4.26 -3.63 5.49
C ARG A 139 -3.68 -4.94 6.00
N GLN A 140 -4.52 -5.70 6.69
CA GLN A 140 -4.24 -7.09 7.04
C GLN A 140 -5.01 -8.02 6.11
N GLU A 141 -4.33 -8.99 5.54
CA GLU A 141 -4.93 -10.07 4.76
C GLU A 141 -5.99 -10.80 5.59
N GLY A 142 -7.15 -11.08 4.99
CA GLY A 142 -8.31 -11.63 5.67
C GLY A 142 -9.10 -10.66 6.55
N SER A 143 -8.63 -9.41 6.75
CA SER A 143 -9.38 -8.36 7.46
C SER A 143 -10.18 -7.47 6.50
N THR A 144 -11.25 -6.86 7.02
CA THR A 144 -12.04 -5.85 6.30
C THR A 144 -11.49 -4.43 6.49
N GLY A 145 -10.54 -4.23 7.40
CA GLY A 145 -9.95 -2.93 7.70
C GLY A 145 -8.81 -2.56 6.73
N SER A 146 -8.81 -1.31 6.28
CA SER A 146 -7.70 -0.69 5.54
C SER A 146 -7.50 0.76 5.99
N ALA A 147 -6.28 1.26 5.90
CA ALA A 147 -5.91 2.62 6.25
C ALA A 147 -4.97 3.22 5.21
N MET A 148 -5.07 4.53 4.98
CA MET A 148 -4.20 5.26 4.05
C MET A 148 -2.99 5.79 4.83
N LEU A 149 -1.79 5.40 4.42
CA LEU A 149 -0.50 5.86 4.98
C LEU A 149 -0.04 7.16 4.33
N ALA A 150 -0.33 7.32 3.03
CA ALA A 150 -0.08 8.55 2.32
C ALA A 150 -1.16 8.79 1.27
N GLU A 151 -1.71 10.00 1.28
CA GLU A 151 -2.86 10.35 0.46
C GLU A 151 -2.48 10.70 -0.99
N PRO A 152 -3.39 10.42 -1.95
CA PRO A 152 -3.29 10.95 -3.30
C PRO A 152 -3.67 12.45 -3.29
N ARG A 153 -3.64 13.09 -4.45
CA ARG A 153 -3.75 14.55 -4.56
C ARG A 153 -5.11 15.04 -5.07
N TRP A 154 -6.20 14.38 -4.74
CA TRP A 154 -7.54 14.86 -5.10
C TRP A 154 -7.93 16.00 -4.17
N PHE A 155 -8.57 17.02 -4.70
CA PHE A 155 -9.05 18.14 -3.89
C PHE A 155 -10.20 18.85 -4.57
N TYR A 156 -11.03 19.47 -3.73
CA TYR A 156 -12.05 20.42 -4.15
C TYR A 156 -11.66 21.82 -3.69
N ASP A 157 -11.51 22.74 -4.63
CA ASP A 157 -11.19 24.13 -4.36
C ASP A 157 -12.49 24.95 -4.25
N GLU A 158 -12.91 25.25 -3.03
CA GLU A 158 -14.19 25.94 -2.76
C GLU A 158 -14.28 27.35 -3.38
N PRO A 159 -13.24 28.22 -3.33
CA PRO A 159 -13.29 29.55 -3.95
C PRO A 159 -13.54 29.54 -5.46
N THR A 160 -12.99 28.57 -6.18
CA THR A 160 -13.19 28.44 -7.64
C THR A 160 -14.21 27.37 -8.01
N LYS A 161 -14.77 26.68 -7.01
CA LYS A 161 -15.65 25.51 -7.15
C LYS A 161 -15.10 24.47 -8.15
N THR A 162 -13.78 24.30 -8.14
CA THR A 162 -13.10 23.39 -9.06
C THR A 162 -12.78 22.07 -8.36
N PHE A 163 -13.29 20.97 -8.88
CA PHE A 163 -12.94 19.63 -8.42
C PHE A 163 -11.83 19.05 -9.30
N VAL A 164 -10.71 18.66 -8.69
CA VAL A 164 -9.55 18.13 -9.41
C VAL A 164 -9.26 16.69 -8.98
N ILE A 165 -9.34 15.78 -9.95
CA ILE A 165 -9.09 14.36 -9.80
C ILE A 165 -7.77 14.01 -10.49
N TYR A 166 -6.87 13.35 -9.77
CA TYR A 166 -5.60 12.86 -10.30
C TYR A 166 -5.63 11.35 -10.37
N LEU A 167 -5.64 10.79 -11.57
CA LEU A 167 -5.63 9.36 -11.82
C LEU A 167 -4.21 8.94 -12.19
N MET A 168 -3.59 8.09 -11.37
CA MET A 168 -2.28 7.53 -11.65
C MET A 168 -2.43 6.07 -12.04
N ASN A 169 -2.30 5.78 -13.33
CA ASN A 169 -2.40 4.46 -13.89
C ASN A 169 -1.01 3.80 -13.99
N ILE A 170 -0.84 2.64 -13.36
CA ILE A 170 0.38 1.84 -13.35
C ILE A 170 0.28 0.74 -14.41
N THR A 171 1.14 0.83 -15.42
CA THR A 171 1.25 -0.14 -16.50
C THR A 171 2.62 -0.84 -16.46
N ALA A 172 2.69 -2.07 -16.95
CA ALA A 172 3.95 -2.81 -17.09
C ALA A 172 3.84 -3.79 -18.27
N ASP A 173 4.94 -4.06 -18.95
CA ASP A 173 4.96 -5.01 -20.08
C ASP A 173 4.80 -6.45 -19.60
N GLU A 174 5.37 -6.76 -18.43
CA GLU A 174 5.40 -8.10 -17.85
C GLU A 174 4.96 -8.04 -16.39
N ARG A 175 4.52 -9.19 -15.85
CA ARG A 175 4.31 -9.35 -14.41
C ARG A 175 5.66 -9.44 -13.73
N MET A 176 5.83 -8.68 -12.66
CA MET A 176 7.10 -8.61 -11.94
C MET A 176 6.85 -8.80 -10.46
N ALA A 177 7.65 -9.66 -9.82
CA ALA A 177 7.66 -9.85 -8.38
C ALA A 177 9.11 -10.02 -7.91
N LYS A 178 9.50 -9.32 -6.83
CA LYS A 178 10.87 -9.34 -6.31
C LYS A 178 10.92 -9.22 -4.80
N SER A 179 11.91 -9.90 -4.22
CA SER A 179 12.31 -9.78 -2.81
C SER A 179 13.80 -9.40 -2.73
N GLY A 180 14.22 -8.86 -1.60
CA GLY A 180 15.58 -8.37 -1.40
C GLY A 180 15.82 -7.00 -2.04
N MET A 181 17.05 -6.76 -2.47
CA MET A 181 17.42 -5.49 -3.09
C MET A 181 16.84 -5.39 -4.51
N THR A 182 16.05 -4.35 -4.76
CA THR A 182 15.31 -4.14 -6.01
C THR A 182 15.37 -2.65 -6.39
N THR A 183 15.31 -2.36 -7.69
CA THR A 183 15.29 -0.98 -8.18
C THR A 183 14.06 -0.77 -9.04
N VAL A 184 13.12 0.01 -8.52
CA VAL A 184 11.88 0.34 -9.21
C VAL A 184 12.17 1.43 -10.22
N ARG A 185 12.01 1.12 -11.50
CA ARG A 185 12.23 2.03 -12.62
C ARG A 185 10.91 2.43 -13.23
N MET A 186 10.64 3.73 -13.26
CA MET A 186 9.34 4.29 -13.64
C MET A 186 9.53 5.37 -14.70
N LYS A 187 8.66 5.34 -15.71
CA LYS A 187 8.63 6.35 -16.77
C LYS A 187 7.20 6.88 -16.92
N LEU A 188 7.07 8.19 -17.12
CA LEU A 188 5.81 8.76 -17.56
C LEU A 188 5.63 8.46 -19.05
N ASN A 189 4.59 7.69 -19.40
CA ASN A 189 4.31 7.26 -20.76
C ASN A 189 3.38 8.22 -21.48
N ASN A 190 2.26 8.55 -20.83
CA ASN A 190 1.24 9.42 -21.39
C ASN A 190 0.62 10.31 -20.30
N THR A 191 0.05 11.43 -20.72
CA THR A 191 -0.72 12.31 -19.85
C THR A 191 -1.93 12.81 -20.62
N ASN A 192 -3.10 12.64 -20.04
CA ASN A 192 -4.36 13.14 -20.57
C ASN A 192 -4.97 14.10 -19.54
N THR A 193 -5.50 15.22 -20.00
CA THR A 193 -6.16 16.19 -19.12
C THR A 193 -7.45 16.62 -19.77
N GLN A 194 -8.54 16.42 -19.05
CA GLN A 194 -9.86 16.84 -19.45
C GLN A 194 -10.36 17.87 -18.45
N SER A 195 -11.04 18.90 -18.96
CA SER A 195 -11.67 19.90 -18.13
C SER A 195 -12.96 20.38 -18.77
N TYR A 196 -14.04 20.33 -18.00
CA TYR A 196 -15.39 20.67 -18.45
C TYR A 196 -16.27 21.03 -17.25
N GLU A 197 -17.43 21.60 -17.54
CA GLU A 197 -18.46 21.90 -16.54
C GLU A 197 -19.34 20.65 -16.38
N PRO A 198 -19.45 20.04 -15.19
CA PRO A 198 -20.11 18.74 -15.04
C PRO A 198 -21.64 18.82 -15.15
N GLY A 199 -22.24 20.03 -15.18
CA GLY A 199 -23.69 20.23 -15.32
C GLY A 199 -24.54 19.68 -14.18
N GLY A 200 -23.94 19.25 -13.07
CA GLY A 200 -24.59 18.54 -11.98
C GLY A 200 -23.60 17.99 -10.96
N PRO A 201 -24.05 17.13 -10.03
CA PRO A 201 -23.16 16.47 -9.09
C PRO A 201 -22.17 15.55 -9.83
N VAL A 202 -20.94 15.50 -9.34
CA VAL A 202 -19.94 14.54 -9.81
C VAL A 202 -19.99 13.33 -8.90
N GLU A 203 -20.14 12.15 -9.48
CA GLU A 203 -20.15 10.89 -8.75
C GLU A 203 -18.88 10.08 -9.01
N VAL A 204 -18.33 9.50 -7.95
CA VAL A 204 -17.19 8.59 -7.99
C VAL A 204 -17.59 7.29 -7.31
N THR A 205 -17.56 6.19 -8.05
CA THR A 205 -17.76 4.84 -7.50
C THR A 205 -16.43 4.13 -7.38
N TYR A 206 -16.18 3.51 -6.23
CA TYR A 206 -15.05 2.61 -6.03
C TYR A 206 -15.53 1.16 -5.95
N THR A 207 -15.03 0.32 -6.86
CA THR A 207 -15.28 -1.12 -6.83
C THR A 207 -14.06 -1.82 -6.26
N LYS A 208 -14.28 -2.62 -5.21
CA LYS A 208 -13.22 -3.30 -4.45
C LYS A 208 -12.73 -4.59 -5.11
N ASP A 209 -11.45 -4.89 -4.86
CA ASP A 209 -10.84 -6.22 -5.02
C ASP A 209 -11.23 -7.09 -3.82
N THR A 210 -11.72 -8.31 -4.08
CA THR A 210 -12.19 -9.23 -3.02
C THR A 210 -11.06 -9.78 -2.16
N GLY A 211 -9.86 -9.92 -2.71
CA GLY A 211 -8.65 -10.34 -2.00
C GLY A 211 -7.89 -9.19 -1.34
N ASN A 212 -8.15 -7.95 -1.77
CA ASN A 212 -7.42 -6.75 -1.32
C ASN A 212 -8.32 -5.51 -1.24
N ASP A 213 -9.32 -5.58 -0.37
CA ASP A 213 -10.34 -4.53 -0.17
C ASP A 213 -9.74 -3.24 0.47
N HIS A 214 -9.75 -2.14 -0.28
CA HIS A 214 -9.35 -0.80 0.20
C HIS A 214 -10.53 0.16 0.40
N SER A 215 -11.78 -0.33 0.43
CA SER A 215 -12.97 0.51 0.53
C SER A 215 -12.97 1.39 1.78
N VAL A 216 -12.47 0.92 2.93
CA VAL A 216 -12.41 1.71 4.16
C VAL A 216 -11.43 2.89 4.02
N ALA A 217 -10.23 2.64 3.48
CA ALA A 217 -9.25 3.69 3.25
C ALA A 217 -9.77 4.75 2.25
N TRP A 218 -10.33 4.31 1.12
CA TRP A 218 -10.92 5.20 0.12
C TRP A 218 -12.11 5.98 0.65
N ARG A 219 -13.00 5.35 1.42
CA ARG A 219 -14.14 6.01 2.08
C ARG A 219 -13.70 7.14 2.99
N ASN A 220 -12.70 6.88 3.84
CA ASN A 220 -12.20 7.86 4.80
C ASN A 220 -11.54 9.05 4.07
N TYR A 221 -10.82 8.78 2.97
CA TYR A 221 -10.18 9.82 2.17
C TYR A 221 -11.19 10.68 1.40
N LEU A 222 -12.13 10.06 0.67
CA LEU A 222 -13.09 10.76 -0.18
C LEU A 222 -14.09 11.59 0.63
N THR A 223 -14.44 11.16 1.84
CA THR A 223 -15.30 11.91 2.76
C THR A 223 -14.53 12.85 3.69
N SER A 224 -13.20 12.89 3.59
CA SER A 224 -12.36 13.82 4.37
C SER A 224 -12.61 15.28 3.94
N PRO A 225 -12.30 16.28 4.78
CA PRO A 225 -12.40 17.69 4.41
C PRO A 225 -11.54 18.10 3.19
N THR A 226 -10.52 17.31 2.84
CA THR A 226 -9.66 17.58 1.67
C THR A 226 -10.41 17.43 0.35
N VAL A 227 -11.32 16.46 0.27
CA VAL A 227 -12.11 16.16 -0.94
C VAL A 227 -13.57 16.59 -0.75
N GLY A 228 -14.15 16.30 0.41
CA GLY A 228 -15.48 16.77 0.82
C GLY A 228 -16.66 16.04 0.19
N MET A 229 -16.46 14.84 -0.36
CA MET A 229 -17.55 14.06 -0.95
C MET A 229 -18.46 13.45 0.13
N LYS A 230 -19.69 13.11 -0.26
CA LYS A 230 -20.66 12.42 0.59
C LYS A 230 -20.92 11.03 0.05
N LEU A 231 -20.94 10.04 0.93
CA LEU A 231 -21.31 8.67 0.57
C LEU A 231 -22.81 8.61 0.27
N LYS A 232 -23.17 8.11 -0.91
CA LYS A 232 -24.55 7.78 -1.27
C LYS A 232 -24.97 6.48 -0.57
N SER A 233 -26.23 6.40 -0.18
CA SER A 233 -26.77 5.20 0.46
C SER A 233 -26.85 4.03 -0.51
N GLY A 234 -26.31 2.87 -0.09
CA GLY A 234 -26.42 1.60 -0.81
C GLY A 234 -25.16 1.23 -1.61
N PRO A 235 -24.99 -0.06 -1.97
CA PRO A 235 -23.91 -0.51 -2.83
C PRO A 235 -24.19 -0.16 -4.31
N PRO A 236 -23.14 0.04 -5.14
CA PRO A 236 -21.72 0.08 -4.79
C PRO A 236 -21.33 1.36 -4.03
N ASP A 237 -20.18 1.36 -3.36
CA ASP A 237 -19.64 2.51 -2.61
C ASP A 237 -19.45 3.71 -3.56
N THR A 238 -20.45 4.58 -3.60
CA THR A 238 -20.53 5.74 -4.52
C THR A 238 -20.53 7.02 -3.71
N TYR A 239 -19.70 7.96 -4.11
CA TYR A 239 -19.47 9.23 -3.45
C TYR A 239 -19.88 10.36 -4.39
N GLU A 240 -20.59 11.36 -3.89
CA GLU A 240 -21.01 12.50 -4.68
C GLU A 240 -20.49 13.81 -4.10
N ILE A 241 -20.21 14.76 -4.98
CA ILE A 241 -19.95 16.17 -4.64
C ILE A 241 -20.78 17.08 -5.53
N SER A 242 -21.47 18.02 -4.90
CA SER A 242 -22.36 18.98 -5.56
C SER A 242 -21.75 20.37 -5.55
N GLY A 243 -22.24 21.24 -6.45
CA GLY A 243 -21.77 22.62 -6.55
C GLY A 243 -20.40 22.76 -7.21
N VAL A 244 -19.98 21.75 -7.99
CA VAL A 244 -18.78 21.80 -8.82
C VAL A 244 -19.09 22.57 -10.10
N ASP A 245 -18.48 23.74 -10.25
CA ASP A 245 -18.61 24.54 -11.48
C ASP A 245 -17.63 24.03 -12.56
N LYS A 246 -16.50 23.45 -12.14
CA LYS A 246 -15.47 22.93 -13.04
C LYS A 246 -14.91 21.61 -12.56
N LEU A 247 -14.98 20.57 -13.39
CA LEU A 247 -14.33 19.30 -13.17
C LEU A 247 -13.04 19.24 -13.99
N VAL A 248 -11.94 18.81 -13.36
CA VAL A 248 -10.64 18.59 -14.00
C VAL A 248 -10.17 17.18 -13.69
N ILE A 249 -10.08 16.33 -14.71
CA ILE A 249 -9.56 14.98 -14.60
C ILE A 249 -8.18 14.96 -15.25
N LYS A 250 -7.16 14.59 -14.49
CA LYS A 250 -5.78 14.45 -14.96
C LYS A 250 -5.33 13.01 -14.82
N GLU A 251 -5.17 12.34 -15.95
CA GLU A 251 -4.72 10.97 -16.05
C GLU A 251 -3.24 10.92 -16.41
N TYR A 252 -2.48 10.13 -15.64
CA TYR A 252 -1.06 9.90 -15.87
C TYR A 252 -0.85 8.40 -16.03
N GLU A 253 -0.31 8.01 -17.17
CA GLU A 253 0.10 6.64 -17.41
C GLU A 253 1.58 6.50 -17.05
N ILE A 254 1.84 5.75 -15.98
CA ILE A 254 3.17 5.49 -15.44
C ILE A 254 3.53 4.05 -15.77
N LYS A 255 4.56 3.89 -16.61
CA LYS A 255 5.07 2.58 -17.00
C LYS A 255 6.19 2.15 -16.06
N ILE A 256 6.03 1.00 -15.41
CA ILE A 256 7.07 0.32 -14.66
C ILE A 256 7.93 -0.47 -15.66
N LEU A 257 9.21 -0.08 -15.77
CA LEU A 257 10.18 -0.72 -16.68
C LEU A 257 10.90 -1.90 -16.04
N GLY A 258 10.85 -2.03 -14.72
CA GLY A 258 11.48 -3.11 -13.98
C GLY A 258 11.50 -2.87 -12.48
N ILE A 259 11.62 -3.98 -11.75
CA ILE A 259 11.92 -4.04 -10.32
C ILE A 259 13.08 -5.02 -10.08
#